data_AF-A0A2T0TK24-F1
#
_entry.id   AF-A0A2T0TK24-F1
#
_cell.length_a   1.000
_cell.length_b   1.000
_cell.length_c   1.000
_cell.angle_alpha   90.00
_cell.angle_beta   90.00
_cell.angle_gamma   90.00
#
_symmetry.space_group_name_H-M   'P 1'
#
loop_
_entity.id
_entity.type
_entity.pdbx_description
1 polymer ?
#
loop_
_entity_poly.entity_id
_entity_poly.type
_entity_poly.pdbx_seq_one_letter_code
_entity_poly.pdbx_strand_id
1 'polypeptide(L)'
;MYFGELWHLALEAHRAGDEETLRRVYGFALWCFQQPEQFLSNAIMVSFYEHVFDDWELRDDVAHRLTPEVVAKVRPLWEWRWSTERLAEVDALFEGDGTPGRNAV
;
A
#
# COMPACT_ATOMS: atom_id res chain seq x y z
N MET A 1 -4.41 -17.05 9.09
CA MET A 1 -4.22 -16.14 7.95
C MET A 1 -2.82 -15.57 8.08
N TYR A 2 -1.89 -16.05 7.26
CA TYR A 2 -0.51 -15.57 7.25
C TYR A 2 -0.53 -14.25 6.47
N PHE A 3 -0.12 -13.13 7.05
CA PHE A 3 -0.28 -11.83 6.39
C PHE A 3 0.43 -11.73 5.02
N GLY A 4 1.41 -12.60 4.72
CA GLY A 4 2.06 -12.68 3.40
C GLY A 4 1.18 -13.20 2.26
N GLU A 5 0.05 -13.86 2.55
CA GLU A 5 -0.94 -14.26 1.53
C GLU A 5 -1.77 -13.07 1.05
N LEU A 6 -1.86 -12.00 1.86
CA LEU A 6 -2.69 -10.85 1.57
C LEU A 6 -2.18 -10.07 0.35
N TRP A 7 -0.85 -9.95 0.19
CA TRP A 7 -0.27 -9.30 -0.98
C TRP A 7 -0.52 -10.12 -2.26
N HIS A 8 -0.36 -11.44 -2.20
CA HIS A 8 -0.65 -12.30 -3.35
C HIS A 8 -2.12 -12.19 -3.78
N LEU A 9 -3.05 -12.12 -2.83
CA LEU A 9 -4.47 -11.90 -3.11
C LEU A 9 -4.72 -10.52 -3.74
N ALA A 10 -4.06 -9.45 -3.26
CA ALA A 10 -4.15 -8.13 -3.88
C ALA A 10 -3.61 -8.13 -5.31
N LEU A 11 -2.49 -8.81 -5.54
CA LEU A 11 -1.85 -8.92 -6.85
C LEU A 11 -2.76 -9.62 -7.87
N GLU A 12 -3.34 -10.76 -7.48
CA GLU A 12 -4.30 -11.47 -8.33
C GLU A 12 -5.55 -10.62 -8.61
N ALA A 13 -6.05 -9.92 -7.59
CA ALA A 13 -7.22 -9.06 -7.74
C ALA A 13 -6.94 -7.86 -8.65
N HIS A 14 -5.76 -7.23 -8.57
CA HIS A 14 -5.33 -6.17 -9.49
C HIS A 14 -5.30 -6.68 -10.93
N ARG A 15 -4.65 -7.84 -11.16
CA ARG A 15 -4.57 -8.45 -12.51
C ARG A 15 -5.93 -8.85 -13.08
N ALA A 16 -6.88 -9.21 -12.21
CA ALA A 16 -8.23 -9.57 -12.60
C ALA A 16 -9.20 -8.37 -12.69
N GLY A 17 -8.79 -7.18 -12.26
CA GLY A 17 -9.69 -6.03 -12.11
C GLY A 17 -10.80 -6.27 -11.07
N ASP A 18 -10.56 -7.12 -10.07
CA ASP A 18 -11.54 -7.46 -9.03
C ASP A 18 -11.54 -6.40 -7.92
N GLU A 19 -12.25 -5.31 -8.18
CA GLU A 19 -12.39 -4.17 -7.28
C GLU A 19 -12.97 -4.52 -5.91
N GLU A 20 -13.88 -5.49 -5.83
CA GLU A 20 -14.50 -5.87 -4.55
C GLU A 20 -13.48 -6.59 -3.66
N THR A 21 -12.66 -7.46 -4.23
CA THR A 21 -11.56 -8.09 -3.50
C THR A 21 -10.51 -7.07 -3.10
N LEU A 22 -10.12 -6.16 -4.00
CA LEU A 22 -9.17 -5.08 -3.67
C LEU A 22 -9.67 -4.22 -2.52
N ARG A 23 -10.94 -3.81 -2.54
CA ARG A 23 -11.56 -3.04 -1.45
C ARG A 23 -11.47 -3.75 -0.11
N ARG A 24 -11.72 -5.06 -0.07
CA ARG A 24 -11.64 -5.87 1.16
C ARG A 24 -10.20 -6.02 1.65
N VAL A 25 -9.27 -6.30 0.74
CA VAL A 25 -7.86 -6.51 1.08
C VAL A 25 -7.23 -5.23 1.63
N TYR A 26 -7.34 -4.12 0.90
CA TYR A 26 -6.79 -2.83 1.34
C TYR A 26 -7.51 -2.32 2.59
N GLY A 27 -8.83 -2.55 2.70
CA GLY A 27 -9.60 -2.20 3.90
C GLY A 27 -9.14 -2.97 5.14
N PHE A 28 -8.89 -4.29 5.01
CA PHE A 28 -8.34 -5.09 6.09
C PHE A 28 -6.91 -4.67 6.45
N ALA A 29 -6.06 -4.41 5.46
CA ALA A 29 -4.69 -3.95 5.68
C ALA A 29 -4.67 -2.61 6.44
N LEU A 30 -5.52 -1.66 6.03
CA LEU A 30 -5.65 -0.37 6.70
C LEU A 30 -6.18 -0.52 8.13
N TRP A 31 -7.17 -1.40 8.35
CA TRP A 31 -7.66 -1.69 9.69
C TRP A 31 -6.54 -2.25 10.58
N CYS A 32 -5.74 -3.20 10.10
CA CYS A 32 -4.57 -3.72 10.84
C CYS A 32 -3.56 -2.62 11.16
N PHE A 33 -3.32 -1.73 10.20
CA PHE A 33 -2.37 -0.62 10.34
C PHE A 33 -2.77 0.34 11.46
N GLN A 34 -4.07 0.60 11.62
CA GLN A 34 -4.65 1.53 12.57
C GLN A 34 -4.84 0.96 13.98
N GLN A 35 -4.47 -0.30 14.23
CA GLN A 35 -4.63 -0.88 15.57
C GLN A 35 -3.71 -0.21 16.59
N PRO A 36 -4.20 0.05 17.82
CA PRO A 36 -3.42 0.73 18.84
C PRO A 36 -2.24 -0.12 19.33
N GLU A 37 -2.38 -1.45 19.33
CA GLU A 37 -1.28 -2.36 19.60
C GLU A 37 -0.37 -2.50 18.38
N GLN A 38 0.93 -2.35 18.60
CA GLN A 38 1.93 -2.35 17.53
C GLN A 38 2.03 -3.68 16.78
N PHE A 39 1.57 -4.80 17.34
CA PHE A 39 1.72 -6.11 16.70
C PHE A 39 1.09 -6.17 15.30
N LEU A 40 -0.20 -5.79 15.20
CA LEU A 40 -0.91 -5.85 13.92
C LEU A 40 -0.42 -4.78 12.95
N SER A 41 -0.13 -3.57 13.46
CA SER A 41 0.42 -2.47 12.66
C SER A 41 1.78 -2.85 12.08
N ASN A 42 2.69 -3.38 12.90
CA ASN A 42 4.03 -3.81 12.45
C ASN A 42 3.95 -5.01 11.50
N ALA A 43 3.09 -6.00 11.81
CA ALA A 43 2.92 -7.16 10.97
C ALA A 43 2.46 -6.77 9.56
N ILE A 44 1.41 -5.94 9.44
CA ILE A 44 0.89 -5.54 8.12
C ILE A 44 1.87 -4.64 7.34
N MET A 45 2.64 -3.80 8.03
CA MET A 45 3.66 -2.97 7.38
C MET A 45 4.69 -3.84 6.65
N VAL A 46 5.27 -4.83 7.33
CA VAL A 46 6.34 -5.66 6.75
C VAL A 46 5.81 -6.74 5.80
N SER A 47 4.60 -7.26 6.02
CA SER A 47 4.08 -8.37 5.22
C SER A 47 3.28 -7.94 4.00
N PHE A 48 2.79 -6.70 3.97
CA PHE A 48 1.93 -6.19 2.92
C PHE A 48 2.49 -4.88 2.34
N TYR A 49 2.51 -3.81 3.13
CA TYR A 49 2.87 -2.48 2.60
C TYR A 49 4.32 -2.35 2.13
N GLU A 50 5.26 -3.11 2.69
CA GLU A 50 6.63 -3.20 2.18
C GLU A 50 6.69 -3.74 0.74
N HIS A 51 5.71 -4.57 0.36
CA HIS A 51 5.71 -5.34 -0.89
C HIS A 51 4.76 -4.80 -1.97
N VAL A 52 3.97 -3.76 -1.68
CA VAL A 52 2.90 -3.30 -2.61
C VAL A 52 3.40 -2.84 -3.98
N PHE A 53 4.68 -2.50 -4.12
CA PHE A 53 5.29 -2.14 -5.40
C PHE A 53 6.25 -3.21 -5.97
N ASP A 54 6.18 -4.45 -5.46
CA ASP A 54 7.00 -5.55 -5.98
C ASP A 54 6.62 -5.90 -7.44
N ASP A 55 5.36 -5.65 -7.85
CA ASP A 55 4.95 -5.67 -9.26
C ASP A 55 4.80 -4.22 -9.78
N TRP A 56 5.80 -3.75 -10.51
CA TRP A 56 5.89 -2.34 -10.91
C TRP A 56 4.90 -1.94 -12.01
N GLU A 57 4.37 -2.90 -12.76
CA GLU A 57 3.39 -2.61 -13.81
C GLU A 57 2.09 -2.07 -13.21
N LEU A 58 1.80 -2.42 -11.95
CA LEU A 58 0.59 -2.04 -11.21
C LEU A 58 0.78 -0.80 -10.31
N ARG A 59 1.93 -0.12 -10.38
CA ARG A 59 2.30 0.95 -9.44
C ARG A 59 1.28 2.09 -9.35
N ASP A 60 0.68 2.48 -10.47
CA ASP A 60 -0.30 3.57 -10.52
C ASP A 60 -1.58 3.15 -9.77
N ASP A 61 -2.12 1.96 -10.07
CA ASP A 61 -3.29 1.38 -9.40
C ASP A 61 -3.07 1.13 -7.90
N VAL A 62 -1.85 0.75 -7.53
CA VAL A 62 -1.44 0.58 -6.13
C VAL A 62 -1.38 1.93 -5.42
N ALA A 63 -0.72 2.93 -6.01
CA ALA A 63 -0.50 4.23 -5.40
C ALA A 63 -1.83 4.92 -5.03
N HIS A 64 -2.83 4.86 -5.92
CA HIS A 64 -4.17 5.42 -5.68
C HIS A 64 -4.90 4.81 -4.47
N ARG A 65 -4.48 3.65 -3.96
CA ARG A 65 -5.09 2.97 -2.80
C ARG A 65 -4.36 3.24 -1.49
N LEU A 66 -3.22 3.91 -1.52
CA LEU A 66 -2.43 4.20 -0.32
C LEU A 66 -2.79 5.57 0.26
N THR A 67 -2.96 5.62 1.58
CA THR A 67 -3.20 6.89 2.27
C THR A 67 -1.87 7.58 2.58
N PRO A 68 -1.83 8.93 2.69
CA PRO A 68 -0.61 9.64 3.04
C PRO A 68 0.02 9.17 4.36
N GLU A 69 -0.81 8.77 5.34
CA GLU A 69 -0.35 8.24 6.62
C GLU A 69 0.39 6.90 6.46
N VAL A 70 -0.16 5.98 5.65
CA VAL A 70 0.47 4.70 5.34
C VAL A 70 1.79 4.93 4.62
N VAL A 71 1.80 5.80 3.60
CA VAL A 71 3.01 6.14 2.83
C VAL A 71 4.10 6.68 3.76
N ALA A 72 3.78 7.66 4.61
CA ALA A 72 4.75 8.25 5.52
C ALA A 72 5.36 7.23 6.49
N LYS A 73 4.56 6.28 6.98
CA LYS A 73 5.02 5.28 7.96
C LYS A 73 5.81 4.13 7.33
N VAL A 74 5.46 3.74 6.10
CA VAL A 74 6.08 2.61 5.39
C VAL A 74 7.33 3.06 4.60
N ARG A 75 7.42 4.35 4.23
CA ARG A 75 8.53 4.93 3.47
C ARG A 75 9.92 4.51 3.96
N PRO A 76 10.25 4.49 5.27
CA PRO A 76 11.56 4.03 5.72
C PRO A 76 11.89 2.59 5.27
N LEU A 77 10.91 1.68 5.20
CA LEU A 77 11.12 0.30 4.72
C LEU A 77 11.50 0.29 3.24
N TRP A 78 10.85 1.13 2.44
CA TRP A 78 11.19 1.28 1.02
C TRP A 78 12.58 1.88 0.82
N GLU A 79 12.98 2.85 1.66
CA GLU A 79 14.33 3.43 1.64
C GLU A 79 15.44 2.41 1.92
N TRP A 80 15.15 1.40 2.76
CA TRP A 80 16.06 0.27 2.97
C TRP A 80 16.13 -0.69 1.78
N ARG A 81 15.05 -0.79 0.99
CA ARG A 81 14.89 -1.81 -0.06
C ARG A 81 15.32 -1.34 -1.45
N TRP A 82 15.17 -0.05 -1.76
CA TRP A 82 15.26 0.46 -3.12
C TRP A 82 16.30 1.57 -3.30
N SER A 83 16.71 1.79 -4.55
CA SER A 83 17.59 2.91 -4.90
C SER A 83 16.85 4.24 -4.88
N THR A 84 17.62 5.34 -4.83
CA THR A 84 17.07 6.71 -4.84
C THR A 84 16.26 6.99 -6.09
N GLU A 85 16.65 6.46 -7.26
CA GLU A 85 15.91 6.64 -8.52
C GLU A 85 14.52 6.01 -8.43
N ARG A 86 14.44 4.81 -7.86
CA ARG A 86 13.18 4.10 -7.67
C ARG A 86 12.25 4.81 -6.68
N LEU A 87 12.82 5.36 -5.60
CA LEU A 87 12.06 6.15 -4.63
C LEU A 87 11.54 7.45 -5.24
N ALA A 88 12.31 8.10 -6.11
CA ALA A 88 11.85 9.28 -6.83
C ALA A 88 10.68 8.96 -7.78
N GLU A 89 10.67 7.79 -8.42
CA GLU A 89 9.51 7.34 -9.20
C GLU A 89 8.28 7.13 -8.31
N VAL A 90 8.45 6.55 -7.12
CA VAL A 90 7.36 6.41 -6.12
C VAL A 90 6.85 7.78 -5.68
N ASP A 91 7.73 8.74 -5.42
CA ASP A 91 7.36 10.11 -5.06
C ASP A 91 6.51 10.77 -6.15
N ALA A 92 6.90 10.62 -7.41
CA ALA A 92 6.14 11.15 -8.54
C ALA A 92 4.71 10.60 -8.64
N LEU A 93 4.46 9.35 -8.20
CA LEU A 93 3.10 8.78 -8.17
C LEU A 93 2.17 9.53 -7.21
N PHE A 94 2.72 10.09 -6.12
CA PHE A 94 1.93 10.83 -5.11
C PHE A 94 1.87 12.34 -5.39
N GLU A 95 2.78 12.87 -6.21
CA GLU A 95 2.76 14.28 -6.66
C GLU A 95 1.79 14.51 -7.83
N GLY A 96 1.56 13.50 -8.66
CA GLY A 96 0.62 13.55 -9.80
C GLY A 96 -0.86 13.64 -9.39
N ASP A 97 -1.18 13.20 -8.18
CA ASP A 97 -2.51 13.32 -7.57
C ASP A 97 -2.61 14.64 -6.80
N GLY A 98 -2.84 15.73 -7.54
CA GLY A 98 -3.25 17.01 -6.97
C GLY A 98 -4.39 16.81 -5.96
N THR A 99 -4.06 16.95 -4.68
CA THR A 99 -4.99 16.81 -3.54
C THR A 99 -6.27 17.62 -3.79
N PRO A 100 -7.45 17.02 -3.55
CA PRO A 100 -8.20 17.49 -2.39
C PRO A 100 -8.57 16.33 -1.48
N GLY A 101 -7.89 16.26 -0.33
CA GLY A 101 -8.51 15.78 0.88
C GLY A 101 -9.71 16.67 1.18
N ARG A 102 -10.89 16.25 0.73
CA ARG A 102 -12.21 16.66 1.21
C ARG A 102 -13.28 15.91 0.42
N ASN A 103 -13.97 15.02 1.13
CA ASN A 103 -15.35 14.53 0.95
C ASN A 103 -15.44 13.00 0.88
N ALA A 104 -15.56 12.39 2.05
CA ALA A 104 -16.63 11.44 2.30
C ALA A 104 -17.06 11.60 3.76
N VAL A 105 -18.30 12.04 3.92
CA VAL A 105 -19.07 12.08 5.18
C VAL A 105 -19.32 10.65 5.65
#